data_AF-A0A916RDC1-F1
#
_entry.id   AF-A0A916RDC1-F1
#
_cell.length_a   1.000
_cell.length_b   1.000
_cell.length_c   1.000
_cell.angle_alpha   90.00
_cell.angle_beta   90.00
_cell.angle_gamma   90.00
#
_symmetry.space_group_name_H-M   'P 1'
#
loop_
_entity.id
_entity.type
_entity.pdbx_description
1 polymer ?
#
loop_
_entity_poly.entity_id
_entity_poly.type
_entity_poly.pdbx_seq_one_letter_code
_entity_poly.pdbx_strand_id
1 'polypeptide(L)'
;MLRRVSVIKAAQSLGLSLDEVADALAVLPEDRAPSSAEWDAMAQHWRANLDMRIKRLELLRDLLSGCIGCGCLSTEICPLRNPEDKLAAYGAGPHFLDPDILAEEVARVMAASERNRPG
;
A
#
# COMPACT_ATOMS: atom_id res chain seq x y z
N MET A 1 -11.04 -6.32 29.10
CA MET A 1 -11.05 -7.03 27.79
C MET A 1 -11.72 -6.28 26.64
N LEU A 2 -12.59 -5.28 26.88
CA LEU A 2 -13.38 -4.63 25.81
C LEU A 2 -12.56 -3.85 24.76
N ARG A 3 -11.45 -3.18 25.15
CA ARG A 3 -10.64 -2.37 24.21
C ARG A 3 -10.10 -3.16 23.03
N ARG A 4 -9.60 -4.38 23.24
CA ARG A 4 -9.10 -5.25 22.15
C ARG A 4 -10.20 -5.55 21.14
N VAL A 5 -11.39 -5.95 21.62
CA VAL A 5 -12.54 -6.26 20.76
C VAL A 5 -13.00 -5.02 19.98
N SER A 6 -13.01 -3.84 20.61
CA SER A 6 -13.33 -2.59 19.93
C SER A 6 -12.34 -2.28 18.80
N VAL A 7 -11.04 -2.45 19.04
CA VAL A 7 -10.00 -2.27 18.03
C VAL A 7 -10.16 -3.25 16.88
N ILE A 8 -10.38 -4.54 17.18
CA ILE A 8 -10.61 -5.58 16.17
C ILE A 8 -11.82 -5.23 15.30
N LYS A 9 -12.96 -4.89 15.92
CA LYS A 9 -14.18 -4.54 15.16
C LYS A 9 -13.99 -3.29 14.30
N ALA A 10 -13.34 -2.26 14.83
CA ALA A 10 -13.04 -1.05 14.06
C ALA A 10 -12.18 -1.37 12.84
N ALA A 11 -11.11 -2.15 13.03
CA ALA A 11 -10.22 -2.55 11.94
C ALA A 11 -10.91 -3.41 10.88
N GLN A 12 -11.69 -4.40 11.29
CA GLN A 12 -12.48 -5.23 10.36
C GLN A 12 -13.50 -4.41 9.57
N SER A 13 -14.13 -3.40 10.19
CA SER A 13 -15.07 -2.50 9.48
C SER A 13 -14.41 -1.68 8.37
N LEU A 14 -13.08 -1.51 8.44
CA LEU A 14 -12.26 -0.83 7.43
C LEU A 14 -11.60 -1.82 6.44
N GLY A 15 -11.95 -3.11 6.50
CA GLY A 15 -11.43 -4.13 5.59
C GLY A 15 -10.02 -4.61 5.90
N LEU A 16 -9.54 -4.46 7.14
CA LEU A 16 -8.32 -5.11 7.61
C LEU A 16 -8.60 -6.58 7.94
N SER A 17 -7.68 -7.47 7.54
CA SER A 17 -7.73 -8.89 7.85
C SER A 17 -7.48 -9.15 9.33
N LEU A 18 -7.91 -10.32 9.82
CA LEU A 18 -7.63 -10.72 11.21
C LEU A 18 -6.14 -10.92 11.46
N ASP A 19 -5.39 -11.37 10.46
CA ASP A 19 -3.94 -11.56 10.55
C ASP A 19 -3.23 -10.22 10.75
N GLU A 20 -3.56 -9.20 9.94
CA GLU A 20 -3.01 -7.83 10.09
C GLU A 20 -3.30 -7.24 11.49
N VAL A 21 -4.51 -7.51 12.01
CA VAL A 21 -4.90 -7.03 13.35
C VAL A 21 -4.19 -7.83 14.45
N ALA A 22 -3.99 -9.13 14.27
CA ALA A 22 -3.27 -9.98 15.20
C ALA A 22 -1.81 -9.53 15.33
N ASP A 23 -1.13 -9.28 14.20
CA ASP A 23 0.24 -8.78 14.17
C ASP A 23 0.37 -7.44 14.90
N ALA A 24 -0.58 -6.52 14.70
CA ALA A 24 -0.59 -5.25 15.42
C ALA A 24 -0.78 -5.43 16.94
N LEU A 25 -1.64 -6.37 17.35
CA LEU A 25 -1.93 -6.62 18.77
C LEU A 25 -0.87 -7.47 19.47
N ALA A 26 0.00 -8.19 18.74
CA ALA A 26 1.00 -9.10 19.28
C ALA A 26 2.04 -8.43 20.19
N VAL A 27 2.24 -7.12 20.05
CA VAL A 27 3.14 -6.34 20.92
C VAL A 27 2.56 -6.08 22.32
N LEU A 28 1.27 -6.37 22.53
CA LEU A 28 0.59 -6.16 23.80
C LEU A 28 0.58 -7.44 24.66
N PRO A 29 0.73 -7.34 25.99
CA PRO A 29 0.76 -8.50 26.88
C PRO A 29 -0.56 -9.29 26.86
N GLU A 30 -0.49 -10.61 26.70
CA GLU A 30 -1.69 -11.48 26.63
C GLU A 30 -2.29 -11.80 28.01
N ASP A 31 -1.44 -11.88 29.03
CA ASP A 31 -1.73 -12.36 30.38
C ASP A 31 -2.32 -11.29 31.30
N ARG A 32 -2.19 -10.00 30.93
CA ARG A 32 -2.72 -8.88 31.71
C ARG A 32 -3.31 -7.78 30.83
N ALA A 33 -4.01 -6.85 31.48
CA ALA A 33 -4.46 -5.64 30.80
C ALA A 33 -3.24 -4.78 30.38
N PRO A 34 -3.16 -4.35 29.10
CA PRO A 34 -2.13 -3.41 28.67
C PRO A 34 -2.34 -2.03 29.28
N SER A 35 -1.24 -1.38 29.66
CA SER A 35 -1.17 0.00 30.13
C SER A 35 -1.38 1.00 28.99
N SER A 36 -1.60 2.29 29.34
CA SER A 36 -1.72 3.34 28.32
C SER A 36 -0.47 3.44 27.45
N ALA A 37 0.72 3.39 28.05
CA ALA A 37 1.97 3.49 27.31
C ALA A 37 2.17 2.33 26.31
N GLU A 38 1.73 1.12 26.66
CA GLU A 38 1.76 -0.04 25.75
C GLU A 38 0.76 0.12 24.60
N TRP A 39 -0.44 0.66 24.88
CA TRP A 39 -1.40 1.02 23.83
C TRP A 39 -0.83 2.08 22.89
N ASP A 40 -0.17 3.10 23.43
CA ASP A 40 0.43 4.19 22.64
C ASP A 40 1.57 3.67 21.76
N ALA A 41 2.43 2.80 22.29
CA ALA A 41 3.51 2.18 21.53
C ALA A 41 2.97 1.30 20.39
N MET A 42 1.95 0.48 20.66
CA MET A 42 1.26 -0.31 19.62
C MET A 42 0.64 0.59 18.55
N ALA A 43 -0.06 1.65 18.96
CA ALA A 43 -0.69 2.59 18.03
C ALA A 43 0.33 3.30 17.13
N GLN A 44 1.51 3.66 17.66
CA GLN A 44 2.59 4.26 16.86
C GLN A 44 3.13 3.30 15.79
N HIS A 45 3.40 2.05 16.17
CA HIS A 45 3.85 1.03 15.22
C HIS A 45 2.80 0.78 14.14
N TRP A 46 1.55 0.59 14.54
CA TRP A 46 0.48 0.29 13.60
C TRP A 46 0.16 1.48 12.68
N ARG A 47 0.29 2.71 13.18
CA ARG A 47 0.16 3.93 12.37
C ARG A 47 1.13 3.93 11.19
N ALA A 48 2.38 3.52 11.38
CA ALA A 48 3.35 3.46 10.27
C ALA A 48 2.89 2.51 9.15
N ASN A 49 2.34 1.35 9.51
CA ASN A 49 1.78 0.39 8.54
C ASN A 49 0.56 0.96 7.79
N LEU A 50 -0.33 1.66 8.52
CA LEU A 50 -1.49 2.31 7.92
C LEU A 50 -1.07 3.45 6.98
N ASP A 51 -0.11 4.29 7.39
CA ASP A 51 0.40 5.39 6.58
C ASP A 51 1.04 4.86 5.28
N MET A 52 1.76 3.74 5.34
CA MET A 52 2.30 3.06 4.15
C MET A 52 1.18 2.60 3.22
N ARG A 53 0.12 1.96 3.75
CA ARG A 53 -1.04 1.53 2.96
C ARG A 53 -1.78 2.70 2.33
N ILE A 54 -1.95 3.82 3.05
CA ILE A 54 -2.56 5.05 2.52
C ILE A 54 -1.75 5.55 1.33
N LYS A 55 -0.43 5.68 1.45
CA LYS A 55 0.43 6.12 0.33
C LYS A 55 0.29 5.24 -0.90
N ARG A 56 0.22 3.90 -0.72
CA ARG A 56 -0.01 2.95 -1.82
C ARG A 56 -1.36 3.18 -2.51
N LEU A 57 -2.40 3.42 -1.73
CA LEU A 57 -3.75 3.68 -2.25
C LEU A 57 -3.84 5.04 -2.96
N GLU A 58 -3.18 6.07 -2.45
CA GLU A 58 -3.08 7.38 -3.11
C GLU A 58 -2.35 7.27 -4.45
N LEU A 59 -1.20 6.57 -4.48
CA LEU A 59 -0.48 6.31 -5.71
C LEU A 59 -1.34 5.56 -6.74
N LEU A 60 -2.04 4.50 -6.31
CA LEU A 60 -2.96 3.77 -7.17
C LEU A 60 -4.08 4.66 -7.72
N ARG A 61 -4.69 5.50 -6.87
CA ARG A 61 -5.73 6.45 -7.28
C ARG A 61 -5.22 7.39 -8.37
N ASP A 62 -4.01 7.92 -8.20
CA ASP A 62 -3.42 8.90 -9.12
C ASP A 62 -3.06 8.23 -10.45
N LEU A 63 -2.50 7.02 -10.42
CA LEU A 63 -2.22 6.20 -11.60
C LEU A 63 -3.51 5.81 -12.36
N LEU A 64 -4.56 5.40 -11.63
CA LEU A 64 -5.87 5.08 -12.22
C LEU A 64 -6.51 6.30 -12.88
N SER A 65 -6.38 7.49 -12.29
CA SER A 65 -6.88 8.73 -12.87
C SER A 65 -6.20 9.02 -14.22
N GLY A 66 -4.89 8.80 -14.31
CA GLY A 66 -4.15 8.88 -15.59
C GLY A 66 -4.59 7.83 -16.61
N CYS A 67 -4.82 6.58 -16.18
CA CYS A 67 -5.28 5.49 -17.06
C CYS A 67 -6.69 5.71 -17.61
N ILE A 68 -7.62 6.15 -16.76
CA ILE A 68 -9.01 6.43 -17.15
C ILE A 68 -9.06 7.67 -18.06
N GLY A 69 -8.24 8.69 -17.79
CA GLY A 69 -8.10 9.87 -18.64
C GLY A 69 -7.55 9.58 -20.04
N CYS A 70 -6.69 8.55 -20.19
CA CYS A 70 -6.26 8.05 -21.50
C CYS A 70 -7.38 7.31 -22.24
N GLY A 71 -8.29 6.64 -21.51
CA GLY A 71 -9.37 5.82 -22.06
C GLY A 71 -8.92 4.65 -22.94
N CYS A 72 -7.61 4.46 -23.09
CA CYS A 72 -7.03 3.73 -24.19
C CYS A 72 -6.99 2.22 -23.94
N LEU A 73 -6.98 1.76 -22.67
CA LEU A 73 -6.72 0.36 -22.27
C LEU A 73 -5.56 -0.27 -23.07
N SER A 74 -4.65 0.58 -23.56
CA SER A 74 -3.65 0.20 -24.53
C SER A 74 -2.45 -0.34 -23.79
N THR A 75 -1.99 -1.51 -24.25
CA THR A 75 -0.76 -2.14 -23.81
C THR A 75 0.48 -1.26 -24.01
N GLU A 76 0.42 -0.24 -24.85
CA GLU A 76 1.55 0.64 -25.19
C GLU A 76 1.62 1.89 -24.31
N ILE A 77 0.49 2.37 -23.79
CA ILE A 77 0.37 3.69 -23.15
C ILE A 77 0.04 3.58 -21.65
N CYS A 78 -0.49 2.43 -21.19
CA CYS A 78 -0.97 2.30 -19.82
C CYS A 78 0.17 2.36 -18.78
N PRO A 79 0.18 3.38 -17.90
CA PRO A 79 1.21 3.53 -16.86
C PRO A 79 1.23 2.43 -15.81
N LEU A 80 0.11 1.71 -15.62
CA LEU A 80 0.01 0.57 -14.70
C LEU A 80 0.67 -0.71 -15.27
N ARG A 81 1.30 -0.64 -16.44
CA ARG A 81 1.97 -1.78 -17.07
C ARG A 81 3.47 -1.71 -16.82
N ASN A 82 4.09 -2.87 -16.58
CA ASN A 82 5.55 -3.08 -16.52
C ASN A 82 6.06 -3.51 -17.91
N PRO A 83 6.31 -2.58 -18.86
CA PRO A 83 6.76 -2.96 -20.20
C PRO A 83 8.12 -3.64 -20.12
N GLU A 84 8.27 -4.72 -20.88
CA GLU A 84 9.52 -5.50 -20.97
C GLU A 84 10.01 -6.01 -19.61
N ASP A 85 9.10 -6.10 -18.63
CA ASP A 85 9.40 -6.56 -17.27
C ASP A 85 10.55 -5.79 -16.59
N LYS A 86 10.65 -4.48 -16.82
CA LYS A 86 11.72 -3.61 -16.29
C LYS A 86 11.87 -3.66 -14.77
N LEU A 87 10.81 -3.99 -14.05
CA LEU A 87 10.83 -4.13 -12.59
C LEU A 87 11.12 -5.56 -12.10
N ALA A 88 11.46 -6.52 -12.98
CA ALA A 88 11.79 -7.90 -12.60
C ALA A 88 12.91 -8.01 -11.54
N ALA A 89 13.83 -7.04 -11.54
CA ALA A 89 14.93 -6.96 -10.59
C ALA A 89 14.45 -6.87 -9.12
N TYR A 90 13.21 -6.42 -8.89
CA TYR A 90 12.61 -6.30 -7.56
C TYR A 90 11.85 -7.57 -7.12
N GLY A 91 11.86 -8.63 -7.93
CA GLY A 91 11.23 -9.92 -7.63
C GLY A 91 9.93 -10.16 -8.37
N ALA A 92 9.17 -11.17 -7.95
CA ALA A 92 7.88 -11.50 -8.56
C ALA A 92 6.74 -10.65 -7.98
N GLY A 93 5.84 -10.16 -8.82
CA GLY A 93 4.62 -9.46 -8.42
C GLY A 93 4.51 -8.01 -8.89
N PRO A 94 3.46 -7.29 -8.45
CA PRO A 94 3.20 -5.90 -8.86
C PRO A 94 4.06 -4.91 -8.06
N HIS A 95 5.03 -4.28 -8.74
CA HIS A 95 6.00 -3.36 -8.14
C HIS A 95 5.60 -1.88 -8.13
N PHE A 96 4.61 -1.49 -8.94
CA PHE A 96 4.16 -0.08 -9.05
C PHE A 96 3.55 0.49 -7.78
N LEU A 97 3.14 -0.37 -6.85
CA LEU A 97 2.48 0.01 -5.60
C LEU A 97 3.40 -0.22 -4.41
N ASP A 98 4.69 -0.41 -4.63
CA ASP A 98 5.64 -0.52 -3.53
C ASP A 98 6.30 0.85 -3.27
N PRO A 99 6.02 1.51 -2.13
CA PRO A 99 6.61 2.79 -1.78
C PRO A 99 8.12 2.71 -1.51
N ASP A 100 8.65 1.49 -1.28
CA ASP A 100 10.09 1.24 -1.11
C ASP A 100 10.81 1.06 -2.47
N ILE A 101 10.06 0.72 -3.53
CA ILE A 101 10.54 0.80 -4.91
C ILE A 101 10.40 2.25 -5.31
N LEU A 102 11.49 3.00 -5.13
CA LEU A 102 11.62 4.44 -5.34
C LEU A 102 10.61 4.98 -6.35
N ALA A 103 9.77 5.91 -5.91
CA ALA A 103 8.84 6.64 -6.78
C ALA A 103 9.52 7.20 -8.04
N GLU A 104 10.84 7.45 -7.99
CA GLU A 104 11.66 7.83 -9.13
C GLU A 104 11.82 6.74 -10.20
N GLU A 105 11.91 5.47 -9.81
CA GLU A 105 12.11 4.34 -10.72
C GLU A 105 10.82 3.98 -11.43
N VAL A 106 9.72 3.99 -10.69
CA VAL A 106 8.36 3.98 -11.26
C VAL A 106 8.19 5.19 -12.17
N ALA A 107 8.50 6.42 -11.73
CA ALA A 107 8.39 7.62 -12.56
C ALA A 107 9.28 7.58 -13.82
N ARG A 108 10.45 6.93 -13.78
CA ARG A 108 11.32 6.72 -14.95
C ARG A 108 10.71 5.76 -15.96
N VAL A 109 10.15 4.63 -15.50
CA VAL A 109 9.43 3.68 -16.36
C VAL A 109 8.21 4.35 -16.99
N MET A 110 7.52 5.19 -16.22
CA MET A 110 6.36 5.97 -16.65
C MET A 110 6.72 7.06 -17.67
N ALA A 111 7.77 7.86 -17.41
CA ALA A 111 8.25 8.88 -18.35
C ALA A 111 8.85 8.27 -19.63
N ALA A 112 9.30 7.01 -19.57
CA ALA A 112 9.75 6.27 -20.74
C ALA A 112 8.59 5.81 -21.64
N SER A 113 7.39 5.56 -21.09
CA SER A 113 6.20 5.24 -21.91
C SER A 113 5.64 6.47 -22.62
N GLU A 114 5.78 7.66 -22.03
CA GLU A 114 5.33 8.92 -22.65
C GLU A 114 6.10 9.33 -23.91
N ARG A 115 7.37 8.93 -24.04
CA ARG A 115 8.21 9.22 -25.22
C ARG A 115 7.81 8.45 -26.47
N ASN A 116 6.95 7.44 -26.35
CA ASN A 116 6.51 6.59 -27.45
C ASN A 116 5.06 6.87 -27.88
N ARG A 117 4.48 8.01 -27.44
CA ARG A 117 3.11 8.41 -27.75
C ARG A 117 3.01 8.72 -29.27
N PRO A 118 2.25 7.95 -30.08
CA PRO A 118 2.01 8.33 -31.47
C PRO A 118 1.18 9.64 -31.48
N GLY A 119 1.62 10.58 -32.31
CA GLY A 119 0.98 11.90 -32.49
C GLY A 119 -0.34 11.84 -33.24
#